data_AF-G2NQU9-F1
#
_entry.id   AF-G2NQU9-F1
#
_cell.length_a   1.000
_cell.length_b   1.000
_cell.length_c   1.000
_cell.angle_alpha   90.00
_cell.angle_beta   90.00
_cell.angle_gamma   90.00
#
_symmetry.space_group_name_H-M   'P 1'
#
loop_
_entity.id
_entity.type
_entity.pdbx_description
1 polymer ?
#
loop_
_entity_poly.entity_id
_entity_poly.type
_entity_poly.pdbx_seq_one_letter_code
_entity_poly.pdbx_strand_id
1 'polypeptide(L)'
;MLMAHPVILRGLVDRYHELLAQDSAQGSQETRCQLEDVTYTLCVSTGTRTADEALAVAEQQLTAALRDPALRVGRPLDAQLTAS
;
A
#
# COMPACT_ATOMS: atom_id res chain seq x y z
N MET A 1 -14.45 -5.40 7.19
CA MET A 1 -13.12 -5.54 6.57
C MET A 1 -12.62 -4.13 6.29
N LEU A 2 -11.56 -3.72 6.97
CA LEU A 2 -10.96 -2.39 6.82
C LEU A 2 -10.20 -2.38 5.48
N MET A 3 -10.80 -1.82 4.43
CA MET A 3 -10.09 -1.60 3.17
C MET A 3 -9.03 -0.54 3.44
N ALA A 4 -7.76 -0.92 3.40
CA ALA A 4 -6.67 0.05 3.49
C ALA A 4 -6.80 1.04 2.33
N HIS A 5 -6.63 2.33 2.63
CA HIS A 5 -6.68 3.36 1.60
C HIS A 5 -5.58 3.07 0.56
N PRO A 6 -5.88 3.10 -0.76
CA PRO A 6 -4.97 2.59 -1.80
C PRO A 6 -3.60 3.30 -1.80
N VAL A 7 -3.53 4.56 -1.37
CA VAL A 7 -2.26 5.28 -1.20
C VAL A 7 -1.37 4.64 -0.12
N ILE A 8 -1.96 4.24 1.00
CA ILE A 8 -1.24 3.58 2.10
C ILE A 8 -0.81 2.18 1.66
N LEU A 9 -1.69 1.44 0.99
CA LEU A 9 -1.39 0.10 0.48
C LEU A 9 -0.23 0.13 -0.52
N ARG A 10 -0.19 1.13 -1.41
CA ARG A 10 0.93 1.31 -2.35
C ARG A 10 2.25 1.57 -1.61
N GLY A 11 2.23 2.48 -0.63
CA GLY A 11 3.42 2.77 0.18
C GLY A 11 3.96 1.55 0.94
N LEU A 12 3.07 0.70 1.46
CA LEU A 12 3.47 -0.55 2.13
C LEU A 12 4.13 -1.55 1.16
N VAL A 13 3.60 -1.69 -0.06
CA VAL A 13 4.19 -2.55 -1.09
C VAL A 13 5.57 -2.04 -1.51
N ASP A 14 5.71 -0.74 -1.78
CA ASP A 14 7.00 -0.15 -2.17
C ASP A 14 8.02 -0.33 -1.02
N ARG A 15 7.62 -0.10 0.24
CA ARG A 15 8.50 -0.29 1.41
C ARG A 15 8.92 -1.76 1.61
N TYR A 16 8.03 -2.70 1.36
CA TYR A 16 8.36 -4.13 1.40
C TYR A 16 9.49 -4.47 0.43
N HIS A 17 9.40 -4.00 -0.83
CA HIS A 17 10.41 -4.25 -1.84
C HIS A 17 11.77 -3.58 -1.51
N GLU A 18 11.75 -2.36 -0.98
CA GLU A 18 12.97 -1.69 -0.50
C GLU A 18 13.67 -2.50 0.60
N LEU A 19 12.91 -2.94 1.61
CA LEU A 19 13.44 -3.72 2.72
C LEU A 19 13.95 -5.09 2.26
N LEU A 20 13.28 -5.73 1.32
CA LEU A 20 13.73 -7.00 0.74
C LEU A 20 15.07 -6.86 -0.01
N ALA A 21 15.22 -5.76 -0.77
CA ALA A 21 16.48 -5.44 -1.43
C ALA A 21 17.61 -5.13 -0.43
N GLN A 22 17.29 -4.41 0.66
CA GLN A 22 18.24 -4.11 1.73
C GLN A 22 18.67 -5.35 2.51
N ASP A 23 17.74 -6.26 2.81
CA ASP A 23 18.03 -7.51 3.51
C ASP A 23 18.99 -8.38 2.67
N SER A 24 18.73 -8.46 1.36
CA SER A 24 19.58 -9.18 0.42
C SER A 24 20.99 -8.60 0.31
N ALA A 25 21.14 -7.28 0.49
CA ALA A 25 22.41 -6.57 0.35
C ALA A 25 23.24 -6.56 1.64
N GLN A 26 22.62 -6.25 2.79
CA GLN A 26 23.28 -5.96 4.07
C GLN A 26 22.45 -6.46 5.25
N GLY A 27 21.87 -7.67 5.13
CA GLY A 27 20.94 -8.33 6.05
C GLY A 27 21.19 -8.10 7.54
N SER A 28 20.62 -7.01 8.04
CA SER A 28 20.72 -6.61 9.45
C SER A 28 19.50 -7.14 10.19
N GLN A 29 19.64 -7.40 11.50
CA GLN A 29 18.49 -7.84 12.31
C GLN A 29 17.37 -6.80 12.29
N GLU A 30 17.71 -5.51 12.29
CA GLU A 30 16.74 -4.43 12.19
C GLU A 30 15.95 -4.47 10.87
N THR A 31 16.63 -4.70 9.74
CA THR A 31 15.99 -4.81 8.42
C THR A 31 15.02 -5.99 8.37
N ARG A 32 15.39 -7.13 8.95
CA ARG A 32 14.51 -8.31 9.04
C ARG A 32 13.27 -8.04 9.89
N CYS A 33 13.44 -7.43 11.07
CA CYS A 33 12.31 -7.03 11.91
C CYS A 33 11.37 -6.05 11.17
N GLN A 34 11.93 -5.06 10.46
CA GLN A 34 11.12 -4.13 9.66
C GLN A 34 10.39 -4.85 8.52
N LEU A 35 11.04 -5.81 7.86
CA LEU A 35 10.44 -6.62 6.79
C LEU A 35 9.28 -7.47 7.32
N GLU A 36 9.43 -8.06 8.50
CA GLU A 36 8.38 -8.82 9.19
C GLU A 36 7.19 -7.93 9.57
N ASP A 37 7.43 -6.72 10.08
CA ASP A 37 6.37 -5.77 10.46
C ASP A 37 5.56 -5.29 9.25
N VAL A 38 6.24 -4.96 8.14
CA VAL A 38 5.57 -4.59 6.88
C VAL A 38 4.80 -5.77 6.31
N THR A 39 5.35 -6.98 6.37
CA THR A 39 4.67 -8.21 5.93
C THR A 39 3.40 -8.45 6.75
N TYR A 40 3.48 -8.33 8.07
CA TYR A 40 2.34 -8.47 8.95
C TYR A 40 1.25 -7.43 8.62
N THR A 41 1.64 -6.17 8.46
CA THR A 41 0.72 -5.09 8.13
C THR A 41 0.05 -5.30 6.77
N LEU A 42 0.79 -5.77 5.76
CA LEU A 42 0.26 -6.15 4.46
C LEU A 42 -0.79 -7.25 4.62
N CYS A 43 -0.45 -8.39 5.25
CA CYS A 43 -1.36 -9.51 5.47
C CYS A 43 -2.66 -9.10 6.17
N VAL A 44 -2.58 -8.26 7.21
CA VAL A 44 -3.77 -7.75 7.91
C VAL A 44 -4.60 -6.83 7.02
N SER A 45 -3.95 -5.94 6.27
CA SER A 45 -4.60 -4.97 5.39
C SER A 45 -5.27 -5.61 4.17
N THR A 46 -4.73 -6.73 3.69
CA THR A 46 -5.24 -7.49 2.55
C THR A 46 -6.12 -8.67 2.97
N GLY A 47 -6.16 -9.01 4.26
CA GLY A 47 -6.90 -10.17 4.78
C GLY A 47 -6.31 -11.51 4.37
N THR A 48 -5.00 -11.58 4.16
CA THR A 48 -4.26 -12.78 3.72
C THR A 48 -3.35 -13.32 4.83
N ARG A 49 -2.65 -14.43 4.58
CA ARG A 49 -1.80 -15.09 5.58
C ARG A 49 -0.32 -15.09 5.24
N THR A 50 0.02 -14.82 3.98
CA THR A 50 1.39 -14.83 3.49
C THR A 50 1.72 -13.57 2.71
N ALA A 51 3.01 -13.24 2.64
CA ALA A 51 3.50 -12.08 1.89
C ALA A 51 3.12 -12.14 0.41
N ASP A 52 3.26 -13.30 -0.23
CA ASP A 52 2.93 -13.51 -1.64
C ASP A 52 1.44 -13.26 -1.92
N GLU A 53 0.56 -13.89 -1.12
CA GLU A 53 -0.88 -13.63 -1.21
C GLU A 53 -1.22 -12.16 -0.96
N ALA A 54 -0.56 -11.53 0.02
CA ALA A 54 -0.77 -10.13 0.33
C ALA A 54 -0.40 -9.22 -0.85
N LEU A 55 0.75 -9.45 -1.49
CA LEU A 55 1.18 -8.69 -2.66
C LEU A 55 0.22 -8.88 -3.84
N ALA A 56 -0.17 -10.12 -4.14
CA ALA A 56 -1.12 -10.40 -5.23
C ALA A 56 -2.47 -9.74 -5.00
N VAL A 57 -2.99 -9.74 -3.78
CA VAL A 57 -4.24 -9.05 -3.42
C VAL A 57 -4.06 -7.53 -3.47
N ALA A 58 -2.93 -7.01 -2.99
CA ALA A 58 -2.63 -5.58 -3.03
C ALA A 58 -2.59 -5.06 -4.47
N GLU A 59 -1.96 -5.79 -5.39
CA GLU A 59 -1.89 -5.43 -6.81
C GLU A 59 -3.28 -5.37 -7.46
N GLN A 60 -4.15 -6.33 -7.13
CA GLN A 60 -5.54 -6.35 -7.58
C GLN A 60 -6.33 -5.15 -7.02
N GLN A 61 -6.19 -4.85 -5.73
CA GLN A 61 -6.86 -3.70 -5.10
C GLN A 61 -6.38 -2.37 -5.68
N LEU A 62 -5.08 -2.21 -5.91
CA LEU A 62 -4.51 -1.02 -6.54
C LEU A 62 -4.98 -0.85 -7.98
N THR A 63 -5.05 -1.95 -8.75
CA THR A 63 -5.59 -1.95 -10.12
C THR A 63 -7.08 -1.61 -10.14
N ALA A 64 -7.85 -2.11 -9.17
CA ALA A 64 -9.27 -1.77 -9.02
C ALA A 64 -9.47 -0.31 -8.63
N ALA A 65 -8.67 0.22 -7.69
CA ALA A 65 -8.68 1.62 -7.29
C ALA A 65 -8.31 2.55 -8.45
N LEU A 66 -7.36 2.15 -9.29
CA LEU A 66 -7.03 2.86 -10.52
C LEU A 66 -8.19 2.87 -11.52
N ARG A 67 -9.11 1.90 -11.49
CA ARG A 67 -10.30 1.85 -12.38
C ARG A 67 -11.49 2.64 -11.81
N ASP A 68 -11.47 2.94 -10.51
CA ASP A 68 -12.51 3.72 -9.86
C ASP A 68 -12.43 5.20 -10.29
N PRO A 69 -13.50 5.77 -10.89
CA PRO A 69 -13.50 7.15 -11.35
C PRO A 69 -13.52 8.17 -10.20
N ALA A 70 -13.92 7.79 -8.99
CA ALA A 70 -13.97 8.72 -7.84
C ALA A 70 -12.58 8.99 -7.25
N LEU A 71 -11.62 8.07 -7.38
CA LEU A 71 -10.20 8.30 -7.07
C LEU A 71 -9.42 8.96 -8.22
N ARG A 72 -9.90 8.86 -9.47
CA ARG A 72 -9.30 9.51 -10.65
C ARG A 72 -9.62 11.00 -10.73
N VAL A 73 -10.78 11.42 -10.24
CA VAL A 73 -11.09 12.84 -10.06
C VAL A 73 -10.41 13.29 -8.78
N GLY A 74 -9.15 13.72 -8.91
CA GLY A 74 -8.62 14.69 -7.97
C GLY A 74 -9.63 15.82 -7.88
N ARG A 75 -10.34 15.91 -6.77
CA ARG A 75 -11.36 16.94 -6.54
C ARG A 75 -10.67 18.29 -6.72
N PRO A 76 -11.03 19.12 -7.73
CA PRO A 76 -10.57 20.49 -7.75
C PRO A 76 -11.19 21.15 -6.51
N LEU A 77 -10.35 21.57 -5.57
CA LEU A 77 -10.80 22.24 -4.35
C LEU A 77 -11.01 23.74 -4.60
N ASP A 78 -11.20 24.15 -5.86
CA ASP A 78 -11.06 25.54 -6.30
C ASP A 78 -12.34 26.14 -6.90
N ALA A 79 -13.51 25.49 -6.78
CA ALA A 79 -14.74 25.95 -7.44
C ALA A 79 -15.80 26.58 -6.52
N GLN A 80 -15.50 26.90 -5.25
CA GLN A 80 -16.51 27.45 -4.31
C GLN A 80 -16.21 28.85 -3.74
N LEU A 81 -15.40 29.69 -4.39
CA LEU A 81 -15.12 31.08 -3.95
C LEU A 81 -15.51 32.15 -4.98
N THR A 82 -16.64 31.99 -5.68
CA THR A 82 -17.26 33.10 -6.42
C THR A 82 -18.79 33.05 -6.27
N ALA A 83 -19.27 33.42 -5.09
CA ALA A 83 -20.58 34.06 -4.90
C ALA A 83 -20.75 34.47 -3.44
N SER A 84 -20.47 35.75 -3.13
CA SER A 84 -21.20 36.60 -2.16
C SER A 84 -20.59 37.99 -2.18
#